data_AF-A0A368QTC7-F1
#
_entry.id   AF-A0A368QTC7-F1
#
_cell.length_a   1.000
_cell.length_b   1.000
_cell.length_c   1.000
_cell.angle_alpha   90.00
_cell.angle_beta   90.00
_cell.angle_gamma   90.00
#
_symmetry.space_group_name_H-M   'P 1'
#
loop_
_entity.id
_entity.type
_entity.pdbx_description
1 polymer ?
#
loop_
_entity_poly.entity_id
_entity_poly.type
_entity_poly.pdbx_seq_one_letter_code
_entity_poly.pdbx_strand_id
1 'polypeptide(L)' 'MVTWVHDIECHPDQGAKLARAAGTCAATIGSEKAGQSRWLGRRPIVRGVAMNPMNHPHGGGEGRMKGSRPSVSP' A
#
# COMPACT_ATOMS: atom_id res chain seq x y z
N MET A 1 -19.10 -14.00 -11.13
CA MET A 1 -18.65 -13.63 -12.48
C MET A 1 -17.69 -12.47 -12.32
N VAL A 2 -16.41 -12.63 -12.65
CA VAL A 2 -15.44 -11.54 -12.54
C VAL A 2 -15.61 -10.68 -13.79
N THR A 3 -16.09 -9.45 -13.60
CA THR A 3 -16.24 -8.49 -14.66
C THR A 3 -14.90 -7.81 -14.88
N TRP A 4 -14.34 -8.00 -16.07
CA TRP A 4 -13.18 -7.24 -16.54
C TRP A 4 -13.69 -5.88 -16.99
N VAL A 5 -13.20 -4.85 -16.33
CA VAL A 5 -13.64 -3.48 -16.49
C VAL A 5 -12.46 -2.65 -16.96
N HIS A 6 -12.70 -1.84 -17.97
CA HIS A 6 -11.71 -0.93 -18.56
C HIS A 6 -12.28 0.48 -18.41
N ASP A 7 -11.42 1.49 -18.57
CA ASP A 7 -11.85 2.87 -18.37
C ASP A 7 -12.54 3.08 -17.00
N ILE A 8 -11.86 2.65 -15.93
CA ILE A 8 -12.38 2.75 -14.56
C ILE A 8 -12.13 4.18 -14.04
N GLU A 9 -13.20 4.87 -13.65
CA GLU A 9 -13.08 6.12 -12.90
C GLU A 9 -12.89 5.81 -11.41
N CYS A 10 -11.97 6.51 -10.76
CA CYS A 10 -11.69 6.28 -9.34
C CYS A 10 -12.74 6.93 -8.41
N HIS A 11 -13.52 7.90 -8.92
CA HIS A 11 -14.58 8.63 -8.20
C HIS A 11 -15.72 8.99 -9.18
N PRO A 12 -16.97 9.12 -8.69
CA PRO A 12 -18.14 9.44 -9.52
C PRO A 12 -17.94 10.68 -10.43
N ASP A 13 -18.33 10.58 -11.71
CA ASP A 13 -18.44 11.64 -12.73
C ASP A 13 -17.12 12.29 -13.21
N GLN A 14 -15.96 11.69 -12.93
CA GLN A 14 -14.65 12.28 -13.29
C GLN A 14 -14.11 11.79 -14.63
N GLY A 15 -14.75 10.81 -15.23
CA GLY A 15 -14.22 10.12 -16.38
C GLY A 15 -13.05 9.19 -16.01
N ALA A 16 -12.83 8.24 -16.91
CA ALA A 16 -11.99 7.07 -16.71
C ALA A 16 -10.48 7.35 -16.65
N LYS A 17 -9.80 6.74 -15.68
CA LYS A 17 -8.37 6.99 -15.39
C LYS A 17 -7.52 5.73 -15.32
N LEU A 18 -8.10 4.59 -14.96
CA LEU A 18 -7.40 3.29 -14.87
C LEU A 18 -7.75 2.39 -16.06
N ALA A 19 -6.79 1.57 -16.49
CA ALA A 19 -6.94 0.64 -17.61
C ALA A 19 -7.37 1.30 -18.96
N ARG A 20 -6.60 2.31 -19.41
CA ARG A 20 -6.79 3.01 -20.72
C ARG A 20 -5.85 2.56 -21.84
N ALA A 21 -4.74 1.91 -21.49
CA ALA A 21 -3.77 1.45 -22.49
C ALA A 21 -4.31 0.19 -23.19
N ALA A 22 -3.99 0.03 -24.48
CA ALA A 22 -4.45 -1.11 -25.27
C ALA A 22 -4.10 -2.45 -24.58
N GLY A 23 -5.10 -3.31 -24.40
CA GLY A 23 -4.95 -4.61 -23.76
C GLY A 23 -4.94 -4.62 -22.22
N THR A 24 -5.01 -3.47 -21.54
CA THR A 24 -5.15 -3.43 -20.07
C THR A 24 -6.61 -3.52 -19.63
N CYS A 25 -6.87 -4.36 -18.63
CA CYS A 25 -8.17 -4.52 -18.00
C CYS A 25 -7.97 -4.64 -16.48
N ALA A 26 -8.98 -4.23 -15.71
CA ALA A 26 -8.94 -4.28 -14.26
C ALA A 26 -10.23 -4.93 -13.74
N ALA A 27 -10.08 -5.75 -12.73
CA ALA A 27 -11.20 -6.39 -12.06
C ALA A 27 -11.42 -5.72 -10.71
N THR A 28 -12.67 -5.46 -10.35
CA THR A 28 -13.02 -4.92 -9.03
C THR A 28 -12.83 -5.97 -7.94
N ILE A 29 -12.12 -5.60 -6.87
CA ILE A 29 -11.71 -6.56 -5.81
C ILE A 29 -12.48 -6.35 -4.48
N GLY A 30 -13.27 -5.28 -4.34
CA GLY A 30 -14.08 -4.98 -3.12
C GLY A 30 -13.35 -4.09 -2.09
N SER A 31 -14.12 -3.33 -1.28
CA SER A 31 -13.68 -2.19 -0.44
C SER A 31 -12.64 -2.53 0.65
N GLU A 32 -11.76 -1.59 1.07
CA GLU A 32 -10.66 -1.85 2.03
C GLU A 32 -10.57 -0.79 3.17
N LYS A 33 -11.41 -0.87 4.22
CA LYS A 33 -11.17 -0.15 5.51
C LYS A 33 -9.99 -0.77 6.28
N ALA A 34 -9.35 -0.09 7.23
CA ALA A 34 -8.39 -0.74 8.14
C ALA A 34 -9.04 -1.91 8.91
N GLY A 35 -10.31 -1.74 9.30
CA GLY A 35 -11.16 -2.82 9.82
C GLY A 35 -11.42 -3.89 8.77
N GLN A 36 -11.52 -3.55 7.49
CA GLN A 36 -11.60 -4.51 6.39
C GLN A 36 -10.27 -5.22 6.17
N SER A 37 -9.11 -4.56 6.22
CA SER A 37 -7.79 -5.21 6.23
C SER A 37 -7.63 -6.15 7.43
N ARG A 38 -8.19 -5.76 8.59
CA ARG A 38 -8.28 -6.65 9.76
C ARG A 38 -9.25 -7.81 9.55
N TRP A 39 -10.40 -7.58 8.92
CA TRP A 39 -11.34 -8.63 8.51
C TRP A 39 -10.73 -9.52 7.42
N LEU A 40 -9.81 -8.97 6.62
CA LEU A 40 -8.94 -9.66 5.65
C LEU A 40 -7.69 -10.26 6.33
N GLY A 41 -7.61 -10.29 7.68
CA GLY A 41 -6.53 -10.93 8.45
C GLY A 41 -5.16 -10.24 8.41
N ARG A 42 -5.02 -9.13 7.66
CA ARG A 42 -3.78 -8.36 7.55
C ARG A 42 -3.53 -7.57 8.84
N ARG A 43 -2.50 -7.98 9.57
CA ARG A 43 -2.03 -7.30 10.79
C ARG A 43 -1.17 -6.09 10.40
N PRO A 44 -1.22 -5.00 11.18
CA PRO A 44 -0.40 -3.83 10.89
C PRO A 44 1.09 -4.18 11.00
N ILE A 45 1.88 -3.72 10.04
CA ILE A 45 3.33 -3.87 10.03
C ILE A 45 3.94 -2.56 10.54
N VAL A 46 4.88 -2.67 11.48
CA VAL A 46 5.59 -1.52 12.03
C VAL A 46 6.77 -1.16 11.11
N ARG A 47 6.99 0.14 10.89
CA ARG A 47 8.11 0.61 10.05
C ARG A 47 9.43 0.46 10.81
N GLY A 48 10.49 0.04 10.13
CA GLY A 48 11.83 -0.14 10.70
C GLY A 48 12.43 1.06 11.43
N VAL A 49 12.16 2.26 10.93
CA VAL A 49 12.58 3.54 11.57
C VAL A 49 11.97 3.75 12.96
N ALA A 50 10.82 3.13 13.24
CA ALA A 50 10.17 3.20 14.55
C ALA A 50 10.71 2.14 15.54
N MET A 51 11.63 1.29 15.11
CA MET A 51 12.18 0.19 15.91
C MET A 51 13.51 0.61 16.57
N ASN A 52 13.94 -0.14 17.59
CA ASN A 52 15.24 0.08 18.22
C ASN A 52 16.40 -0.30 17.27
N PRO A 53 17.62 0.24 17.44
CA PRO A 53 18.78 -0.10 16.60
C PRO A 53 19.11 -1.59 16.50
N MET A 54 18.78 -2.37 17.55
CA MET A 54 18.93 -3.83 17.57
C MET A 54 17.94 -4.53 16.63
N ASN A 55 16.74 -3.97 16.47
CA ASN A 55 15.60 -4.64 15.84
C ASN A 55 15.46 -4.31 14.34
N HIS A 56 16.02 -3.18 13.89
CA HIS A 56 16.04 -2.82 12.48
C HIS A 56 17.29 -1.99 12.16
N PRO A 57 17.94 -2.19 11.01
CA PRO A 57 19.11 -1.40 10.57
C PRO A 57 18.86 0.12 10.45
N HIS A 58 17.60 0.54 10.49
CA HIS A 58 17.16 1.93 10.44
C HIS A 58 16.62 2.43 11.78
N GLY A 59 16.70 1.60 12.82
CA GLY A 59 16.20 1.91 14.15
C GLY A 59 17.16 2.80 14.95
N GLY A 60 16.58 3.63 15.82
CA GLY A 60 17.30 4.53 16.72
C GLY A 60 17.65 5.92 16.19
N GLY A 61 18.39 6.67 17.01
CA GLY A 61 18.60 8.11 16.85
C GLY A 61 17.62 8.94 17.68
N GLU A 62 17.94 10.21 17.92
CA GLU A 62 17.05 11.15 18.62
C GLU A 62 16.01 11.72 17.64
N GLY A 63 14.72 11.52 17.92
CA GLY A 63 13.65 11.90 16.98
C GLY A 63 13.52 10.95 15.77
N ARG A 64 12.83 11.38 14.71
CA ARG A 64 12.61 10.57 13.50
C ARG A 64 13.77 10.71 12.52
N MET A 65 14.62 9.68 12.43
CA MET A 65 15.75 9.62 11.49
C MET A 65 15.56 8.49 10.48
N LYS A 66 16.00 8.65 9.22
CA LYS A 66 15.81 7.64 8.16
C LYS A 66 16.79 6.45 8.22
N GLY A 67 17.56 6.32 9.31
CA GLY A 67 18.80 5.55 9.35
C GLY A 67 19.87 6.28 8.51
N SER A 68 21.09 6.41 9.00
CA SER A 68 22.22 7.01 8.28
C SER A 68 22.77 6.09 7.17
N ARG A 69 21.90 5.28 6.56
CA ARG A 69 22.21 4.16 5.67
C ARG A 69 21.19 4.12 4.52
N PRO A 70 21.56 3.60 3.33
CA PRO A 70 20.61 3.38 2.25
C PRO A 70 19.45 2.46 2.66
N SER A 71 18.35 2.49 1.90
CA SER A 71 17.17 1.66 2.19
C SER A 71 17.56 0.19 2.12
N VAL A 72 17.45 -0.50 3.27
CA VAL A 72 17.68 -1.92 3.41
C VAL A 72 16.43 -2.59 3.95
N SER A 73 16.22 -3.85 3.58
CA SER A 73 15.26 -4.70 4.26
C SER A 73 15.68 -4.91 5.72
N PRO A 74 14.73 -5.11 6.65
CA PRO A 74 15.01 -5.45 8.04
C PRO A 74 16.04 -6.57 8.19
#